data_AF-A0A925J465-F1
#
_entry.id   AF-A0A925J465-F1
#
_cell.length_a   1.000
_cell.length_b   1.000
_cell.length_c   1.000
_cell.angle_alpha   90.00
_cell.angle_beta   90.00
_cell.angle_gamma   90.00
#
_symmetry.space_group_name_H-M   'P 1'
#
loop_
_entity.id
_entity.type
_entity.pdbx_description
1 polymer ?
#
loop_
_entity_poly.entity_id
_entity_poly.type
_entity_poly.pdbx_seq_one_letter_code
_entity_poly.pdbx_strand_id
1 'polypeptide(L)'
;MASNDGPDERAPGVPSLLGRWHLLRADRALDFAPGVTMEFRPGGRLLYAFEVGDQRQVLQLVYRVEDNVLHTEHPDTTHEVAAVFAFGPGDVLIFDFGGTNAWFIRELPADAGLGHRDG
;
A
#
# COMPACT_ATOMS: atom_id res chain seq x y z
N MET A 1 -6.93 3.68 -41.92
CA MET A 1 -5.63 3.82 -41.23
C MET A 1 -5.84 4.72 -40.04
N ALA A 2 -5.51 4.20 -38.86
CA ALA A 2 -5.31 4.86 -37.56
C ALA A 2 -6.21 6.04 -37.15
N SER A 3 -7.19 5.74 -36.29
CA SER A 3 -7.60 6.57 -35.14
C SER A 3 -8.43 5.69 -34.20
N ASN A 4 -7.74 4.93 -33.35
CA ASN A 4 -8.33 4.29 -32.18
C ASN A 4 -7.60 4.87 -30.96
N ASP A 5 -7.85 6.13 -30.68
CA ASP A 5 -7.45 6.81 -29.45
C ASP A 5 -8.48 6.43 -28.37
N GLY A 6 -8.04 5.71 -27.34
CA GLY A 6 -8.88 5.08 -26.29
C GLY A 6 -8.74 3.55 -26.31
N PRO A 7 -7.90 2.96 -25.43
CA PRO A 7 -7.99 3.17 -24.00
C PRO A 7 -6.69 3.72 -23.39
N ASP A 8 -6.71 4.99 -22.93
CA ASP A 8 -6.00 5.34 -21.69
C ASP A 8 -6.95 5.08 -20.51
N GLU A 9 -7.66 3.96 -20.53
CA GLU A 9 -7.92 3.27 -19.27
C GLU A 9 -6.55 2.78 -18.83
N ARG A 10 -5.80 3.68 -18.18
CA ARG A 10 -4.78 3.31 -17.21
C ARG A 10 -5.44 2.22 -16.38
N ALA A 11 -5.19 0.95 -16.70
CA ALA A 11 -5.35 -0.09 -15.73
C ALA A 11 -4.64 0.48 -14.49
N PRO A 12 -5.31 0.64 -13.33
CA PRO A 12 -4.63 1.01 -12.10
C PRO A 12 -3.77 -0.17 -11.64
N GLY A 13 -2.99 -0.74 -12.55
CA GLY A 13 -2.22 -1.94 -12.40
C GLY A 13 -0.90 -1.57 -11.80
N VAL A 14 -0.86 -1.51 -10.46
CA VAL A 14 0.29 -1.68 -9.56
C VAL A 14 1.35 -0.56 -9.31
N PRO A 15 1.71 0.43 -10.16
CA PRO A 15 2.73 1.41 -9.78
C PRO A 15 2.23 2.38 -8.70
N SER A 16 0.91 2.61 -8.63
CA SER A 16 0.30 3.48 -7.64
C SER A 16 0.33 2.92 -6.22
N LEU A 17 0.58 1.61 -6.03
CA LEU A 17 0.79 1.01 -4.71
C LEU A 17 2.25 1.12 -4.25
N LEU A 18 3.20 1.24 -5.17
CA LEU A 18 4.62 1.29 -4.82
C LEU A 18 4.95 2.50 -3.93
N GLY A 19 5.88 2.30 -2.99
CA GLY A 19 6.26 3.31 -2.01
C GLY A 19 5.88 2.91 -0.59
N ARG A 20 6.09 3.83 0.34
CA ARG A 20 5.81 3.64 1.75
C ARG A 20 4.46 4.24 2.12
N TRP A 21 3.72 3.52 2.93
CA TRP A 21 2.40 3.89 3.43
C TRP A 21 2.41 3.81 4.94
N HIS A 22 1.91 4.85 5.60
CA HIS A 22 1.80 4.89 7.05
C HIS A 22 0.34 4.70 7.46
N LEU A 23 0.11 3.85 8.46
CA LEU A 23 -1.23 3.64 8.99
C LEU A 23 -1.73 4.94 9.62
N LEU A 24 -2.77 5.53 9.03
CA LEU A 24 -3.42 6.72 9.57
C LEU A 24 -4.44 6.32 10.63
N ARG A 25 -5.26 5.31 10.32
CA ARG A 25 -6.28 4.76 11.21
C ARG A 25 -6.71 3.39 10.73
N ALA A 26 -7.16 2.55 11.66
CA ALA A 26 -7.84 1.29 11.35
C ALA A 26 -9.11 1.18 12.19
N ASP A 27 -10.05 0.37 11.71
CA ASP A 27 -11.17 -0.04 12.53
C ASP A 27 -10.72 -0.89 13.72
N ARG A 28 -11.46 -0.80 14.83
CA ARG A 28 -11.11 -1.49 16.09
C ARG A 28 -11.07 -3.01 15.98
N ALA A 29 -11.75 -3.57 15.00
CA ALA A 29 -11.73 -5.00 14.74
C ALA A 29 -10.42 -5.47 14.08
N LEU A 30 -9.60 -4.55 13.56
CA LEU A 30 -8.26 -4.85 13.07
C LEU A 30 -7.25 -4.63 14.19
N ASP A 31 -6.54 -5.70 14.56
CA ASP A 31 -5.49 -5.68 15.58
C ASP A 31 -4.17 -5.17 14.99
N PHE A 32 -4.18 -3.93 14.48
CA PHE A 32 -2.97 -3.28 14.00
C PHE A 32 -2.17 -2.73 15.18
N ALA A 33 -0.88 -3.08 15.23
CA ALA A 33 0.07 -2.48 16.14
C ALA A 33 0.22 -0.96 15.91
N PRO A 34 0.68 -0.19 16.92
CA PRO A 34 1.04 1.21 16.72
C PRO A 34 2.21 1.35 15.73
N GLY A 35 2.24 2.49 15.02
CA GLY A 35 3.33 2.84 14.11
C GLY A 35 3.44 1.95 12.86
N VAL A 36 2.37 1.22 12.50
CA VAL A 36 2.37 0.33 11.33
C VAL A 36 2.68 1.10 10.05
N THR A 37 3.62 0.56 9.28
CA THR A 37 4.04 1.07 7.97
C THR A 37 4.13 -0.08 6.98
N MET A 38 3.69 0.17 5.75
CA MET A 38 3.70 -0.78 4.66
C MET A 38 4.51 -0.20 3.50
N GLU A 39 5.61 -0.82 3.15
CA GLU A 39 6.43 -0.39 2.02
C GLU A 39 6.34 -1.42 0.89
N PHE A 40 5.58 -1.08 -0.15
CA PHE A 40 5.45 -1.89 -1.36
C PHE A 40 6.65 -1.62 -2.27
N ARG A 41 7.42 -2.67 -2.51
CA ARG A 41 8.60 -2.66 -3.38
C ARG A 41 8.30 -3.28 -4.73
N PRO A 42 8.98 -2.82 -5.79
CA PRO A 42 8.88 -3.47 -7.09
C PRO A 42 9.29 -4.95 -6.98
N GLY A 43 8.61 -5.82 -7.72
CA GLY A 43 8.84 -7.26 -7.69
C GLY A 43 8.02 -8.02 -6.66
N GLY A 44 6.89 -7.47 -6.19
CA GLY A 44 5.93 -8.19 -5.34
C GLY A 44 6.40 -8.41 -3.91
N ARG A 45 7.24 -7.52 -3.38
CA ARG A 45 7.73 -7.58 -2.00
C ARG A 45 7.13 -6.45 -1.17
N LEU A 46 6.55 -6.77 -0.03
CA LEU A 46 5.98 -5.84 0.92
C LEU A 46 6.80 -5.89 2.21
N LEU A 47 7.33 -4.75 2.64
CA LEU A 47 7.91 -4.65 3.98
C LEU A 47 6.84 -4.10 4.93
N TYR A 48 6.40 -4.96 5.84
CA TYR A 48 5.47 -4.59 6.88
C TYR A 48 6.25 -4.31 8.16
N ALA A 49 6.26 -3.06 8.60
CA ALA A 49 6.98 -2.66 9.80
C ALA A 49 6.03 -2.13 10.86
N PHE A 50 6.19 -2.57 12.10
CA PHE A 50 5.32 -2.24 13.22
C PHE A 50 6.10 -2.18 14.52
N GLU A 51 5.55 -1.48 15.51
CA GLU A 51 6.19 -1.34 16.82
C GLU A 51 5.73 -2.46 17.75
N VAL A 52 6.70 -3.17 18.35
CA VAL A 52 6.48 -4.17 19.38
C VAL A 52 7.28 -3.77 20.61
N GLY A 53 6.60 -3.21 21.61
CA GLY A 53 7.25 -2.62 22.77
C GLY A 53 8.12 -1.41 22.35
N ASP A 54 9.42 -1.49 22.61
CA ASP A 54 10.40 -0.44 22.27
C ASP A 54 11.13 -0.71 20.93
N GLN A 55 10.78 -1.80 20.23
CA GLN A 55 11.48 -2.23 19.02
C GLN A 55 10.59 -2.15 17.79
N ARG A 56 11.13 -1.61 16.70
CA ARG A 56 10.51 -1.68 15.37
C ARG A 56 10.83 -3.03 14.73
N GLN A 57 9.80 -3.85 14.54
CA GLN A 57 9.89 -5.09 13.78
C GLN A 57 9.60 -4.83 12.31
N VAL A 58 10.29 -5.55 11.43
CA VAL A 58 10.08 -5.46 9.98
C VAL A 58 9.95 -6.87 9.43
N LEU A 59 8.78 -7.18 8.87
CA LEU A 59 8.46 -8.45 8.25
C LEU A 59 8.51 -8.29 6.73
N GLN A 60 9.09 -9.26 6.06
CA GLN A 60 9.13 -9.32 4.60
C GLN A 60 8.00 -10.24 4.12
N LEU A 61 6.99 -9.64 3.52
CA LEU A 61 5.85 -10.32 2.94
C LEU A 61 5.99 -10.33 1.42
N VAL A 62 5.38 -11.32 0.79
CA VAL A 62 5.16 -11.32 -0.66
C VAL A 62 3.76 -10.75 -0.88
N TYR A 63 3.61 -9.86 -1.85
CA TYR A 63 2.30 -9.36 -2.24
C TYR A 63 2.02 -9.59 -3.72
N ARG A 64 0.76 -9.85 -4.03
CA ARG A 64 0.21 -9.97 -5.37
C ARG A 64 -1.06 -9.15 -5.44
N VAL A 65 -1.30 -8.53 -6.59
CA VAL A 65 -2.49 -7.74 -6.83
C VAL A 65 -3.27 -8.40 -7.94
N GLU A 66 -4.52 -8.76 -7.63
CA GLU A 66 -5.48 -9.29 -8.60
C GLU A 66 -6.64 -8.31 -8.68
N ASP A 67 -6.72 -7.58 -9.80
CA ASP A 67 -7.73 -6.54 -10.06
C ASP A 67 -7.69 -5.38 -9.04
N ASN A 68 -8.45 -5.48 -7.94
CA ASN A 68 -8.47 -4.56 -6.81
C ASN A 68 -8.27 -5.27 -5.46
N VAL A 69 -7.84 -6.53 -5.48
CA VAL A 69 -7.59 -7.34 -4.29
C VAL A 69 -6.09 -7.47 -4.10
N LEU A 70 -5.60 -7.06 -2.93
CA LEU A 70 -4.25 -7.28 -2.48
C LEU A 70 -4.19 -8.61 -1.73
N HIS A 71 -3.44 -9.55 -2.27
CA HIS A 71 -3.06 -10.80 -1.61
C HIS A 71 -1.68 -10.62 -1.00
N THR A 72 -1.56 -10.80 0.30
CA THR A 72 -0.28 -10.82 1.02
C THR A 72 -0.06 -12.21 1.61
N GLU A 73 1.14 -12.73 1.41
CA GLU A 73 1.57 -14.04 1.89
C GLU A 73 2.85 -13.85 2.69
N HIS A 74 2.94 -14.50 3.84
CA HIS A 74 4.18 -14.55 4.60
C HIS A 74 5.00 -15.76 4.13
N PRO A 75 6.20 -15.58 3.56
CA PRO A 75 6.94 -16.69 2.94
C PRO A 75 7.30 -17.82 3.91
N ASP A 76 7.45 -17.51 5.21
CA ASP A 76 7.74 -18.53 6.23
C ASP A 76 6.50 -19.20 6.83
N THR A 77 5.29 -18.80 6.44
CA THR A 77 4.05 -19.42 6.94
C THR A 77 3.05 -19.68 5.81
N THR A 78 2.06 -20.54 6.03
CA THR A 78 0.96 -20.74 5.05
C THR A 78 -0.16 -19.71 5.23
N HIS A 79 0.16 -18.55 5.83
CA HIS A 79 -0.83 -17.51 6.07
C HIS A 79 -0.88 -16.57 4.87
N GLU A 80 -1.96 -16.68 4.12
CA GLU A 80 -2.35 -15.73 3.08
C GLU A 80 -3.48 -14.84 3.62
N VAL A 81 -3.40 -13.55 3.32
CA VAL A 81 -4.43 -12.56 3.63
C VAL A 81 -4.80 -11.84 2.34
N ALA A 82 -6.09 -11.82 2.01
CA ALA A 82 -6.62 -11.07 0.89
C ALA A 82 -7.46 -9.89 1.39
N ALA A 83 -7.25 -8.72 0.82
CA ALA A 83 -7.99 -7.50 1.16
C ALA A 83 -8.28 -6.69 -0.09
N VAL A 84 -9.51 -6.20 -0.23
CA VAL A 84 -9.84 -5.28 -1.32
C VAL A 84 -9.17 -3.94 -1.00
N PHE A 85 -8.53 -3.31 -1.97
CA PHE A 85 -7.96 -1.99 -1.78
C PHE A 85 -8.60 -0.96 -2.70
N ALA A 86 -8.67 0.27 -2.22
CA ALA A 86 -9.15 1.41 -2.96
C ALA A 86 -8.28 2.63 -2.68
N PHE A 87 -8.09 3.48 -3.69
CA PHE A 87 -7.44 4.77 -3.52
C PHE A 87 -8.47 5.84 -3.22
N GLY A 88 -8.36 6.44 -2.03
CA GLY A 88 -9.09 7.64 -1.66
C GLY A 88 -8.39 8.92 -2.15
N PRO A 89 -9.06 10.08 -2.00
CA PRO A 89 -8.45 11.36 -2.32
C PRO A 89 -7.25 11.67 -1.41
N GLY A 90 -6.21 12.31 -1.97
CA GLY A 90 -5.04 12.76 -1.21
C GLY A 90 -4.02 11.66 -0.87
N ASP A 91 -3.76 10.75 -1.81
CA ASP A 91 -2.82 9.62 -1.64
C ASP A 91 -3.15 8.77 -0.40
N VAL A 92 -4.44 8.49 -0.22
CA VAL A 92 -4.94 7.60 0.83
C VAL A 92 -5.20 6.23 0.22
N LEU A 93 -4.64 5.19 0.81
CA LEU A 93 -4.90 3.80 0.50
C LEU A 93 -5.84 3.22 1.56
N ILE A 94 -6.96 2.67 1.10
CA ILE A 94 -7.99 2.09 1.94
C ILE A 94 -7.96 0.58 1.70
N PHE A 95 -7.75 -0.21 2.73
CA PHE A 95 -7.95 -1.66 2.69
C PHE A 95 -9.28 -2.01 3.32
N ASP A 96 -10.02 -2.93 2.70
CA ASP A 96 -11.24 -3.54 3.18
C ASP A 96 -11.00 -5.04 3.39
N PHE A 97 -11.16 -5.46 4.63
CA PHE A 97 -11.06 -6.85 5.08
C PHE A 97 -12.45 -7.43 5.33
N GLY A 98 -13.39 -7.27 4.38
CA GLY A 98 -14.75 -7.77 4.50
C GLY A 98 -15.62 -6.94 5.44
N GLY A 99 -15.58 -5.62 5.28
CA GLY A 99 -16.35 -4.66 6.10
C GLY A 99 -15.60 -4.07 7.29
N THR A 100 -14.30 -4.36 7.39
CA THR A 100 -13.41 -3.70 8.34
C THR A 100 -12.34 -2.96 7.57
N ASN A 101 -12.23 -1.64 7.78
CA ASN A 101 -11.40 -0.81 6.93
C ASN A 101 -10.13 -0.30 7.65
N ALA A 102 -9.05 -0.18 6.88
CA ALA A 102 -7.83 0.47 7.32
C ALA A 102 -7.41 1.52 6.30
N TRP A 103 -7.04 2.70 6.80
CA TRP A 103 -6.64 3.84 6.00
C TRP A 103 -5.17 4.11 6.21
N PHE A 104 -4.44 4.16 5.11
CA PHE A 104 -3.02 4.44 5.06
C PHE A 104 -2.79 5.67 4.21
N ILE A 105 -1.81 6.48 4.58
CA ILE A 105 -1.39 7.63 3.77
C ILE A 105 -0.03 7.34 3.17
N ARG A 106 0.18 7.74 1.92
CA ARG A 106 1.49 7.62 1.29
C ARG A 106 2.49 8.54 2.00
N GLU A 107 3.56 7.95 2.49
CA GLU A 107 4.73 8.69 2.94
C GLU A 107 5.49 9.12 1.69
N LEU A 108 5.37 10.40 1.35
CA LEU A 108 6.20 10.99 0.31
C LEU A 108 7.66 10.93 0.77
N PRO A 109 8.61 10.50 -0.08
CA PRO A 109 10.01 10.68 0.25
C PRO A 109 10.23 12.17 0.50
N ALA A 110 10.91 12.50 1.61
CA ALA A 110 11.19 13.87 2.02
C ALA A 110 11.97 14.69 0.97
N ASP A 111 12.41 14.07 -0.13
CA ASP A 111 13.13 14.66 -1.25
C ASP A 111 12.23 15.30 -2.34
N ALA A 112 10.90 15.27 -2.20
CA ALA A 112 10.00 16.00 -3.12
C ALA A 112 9.92 17.52 -2.83
N GLY A 113 10.94 18.07 -2.17
CA GLY A 113 11.00 19.44 -1.67
C GLY A 113 12.20 20.24 -2.18
N LEU A 114 12.62 20.08 -3.44
CA LEU A 114 13.48 21.08 -4.08
C LEU A 114 13.28 21.20 -5.59
N GLY A 115 12.04 21.43 -6.01
CA GLY A 115 11.74 22.05 -7.30
C GLY A 115 11.50 23.54 -7.13
N HIS A 116 12.49 24.29 -6.61
CA HIS A 116 12.43 25.74 -6.68
C HIS A 116 12.50 26.14 -8.15
N ARG A 117 11.37 26.67 -8.63
CA ARG A 117 11.16 27.25 -9.95
C ARG A 117 11.96 28.56 -10.06
N ASP A 118 12.15 29.00 -11.29
CA ASP A 118 12.77 30.25 -11.77
C ASP A 118 14.31 30.24 -11.78
N GLY A 119 14.99 30.60 -12.87
CA GLY A 119 14.58 31.37 -14.05
C GLY A 119 15.73 32.29 -14.41
#